data_AF-A0A7Z0MZG1-F1
#
_entry.id   AF-A0A7Z0MZG1-F1
#
_cell.length_a   1.000
_cell.length_b   1.000
_cell.length_c   1.000
_cell.angle_alpha   90.00
_cell.angle_beta   90.00
_cell.angle_gamma   90.00
#
_symmetry.space_group_name_H-M   'P 1'
#
loop_
_entity.id
_entity.type
_entity.pdbx_description
1 polymer ?
#
loop_
_entity_poly.entity_id
_entity_poly.type
_entity_poly.pdbx_seq_one_letter_code
_entity_poly.pdbx_strand_id
1 'polypeptide(L)'
;MMNIENGELAVAIGGQIKRVPLPEIAVDAVVRAWSVPEDYRANGLFVSVTQANDAQEVPACAPAAALYLGEVKMEAGYAAHLTGAKAAKLAEINADCDAAVATLAATYPDWEIQSWPQQVKEAEALVVDLGTAAPLLTAIAATRSLPLTELASRVLDKMNAYAVASGTMIGIRQAAEDQLDLATTIEAVAAIRFEMGAA
;
A
#
# COMPACT_ATOMS: atom_id res chain seq x y z
N MET A 1 16.24 35.74 -6.82
CA MET A 1 15.14 34.79 -7.13
C MET A 1 15.73 33.39 -7.11
N MET A 2 15.07 32.46 -6.44
CA MET A 2 15.53 31.09 -6.24
C MET A 2 14.34 30.15 -6.45
N ASN A 3 14.47 29.20 -7.37
CA ASN A 3 13.43 28.21 -7.68
C ASN A 3 14.06 26.90 -8.18
N ILE A 4 13.28 25.81 -8.12
CA ILE A 4 13.67 24.50 -8.64
C ILE A 4 12.96 24.27 -9.97
N GLU A 5 13.71 23.92 -11.01
CA GLU A 5 13.21 23.60 -12.34
C GLU A 5 13.99 22.40 -12.90
N ASN A 6 13.29 21.37 -13.40
CA ASN A 6 13.90 20.21 -14.05
C ASN A 6 14.99 19.50 -13.21
N GLY A 7 14.81 19.44 -11.89
CA GLY A 7 15.80 18.83 -10.98
C GLY A 7 17.02 19.69 -10.69
N GLU A 8 17.01 20.97 -11.09
CA GLU A 8 18.07 21.93 -10.80
C GLU A 8 17.57 23.08 -9.95
N LEU A 9 18.41 23.54 -9.03
CA LEU A 9 18.23 24.82 -8.37
C LEU A 9 18.73 25.94 -9.29
N ALA A 10 17.84 26.84 -9.68
CA ALA A 10 18.19 28.08 -10.36
C ALA A 10 18.27 29.24 -9.34
N VAL A 11 19.42 29.93 -9.30
CA VAL A 11 19.67 31.04 -8.38
C VAL A 11 20.18 32.25 -9.15
N ALA A 12 19.50 33.38 -9.02
CA ALA A 12 19.93 34.64 -9.62
C ALA A 12 20.97 35.36 -8.74
N ILE A 13 22.19 35.53 -9.23
CA ILE A 13 23.29 36.25 -8.58
C ILE A 13 23.91 37.24 -9.58
N GLY A 14 24.02 38.51 -9.22
CA GLY A 14 24.74 39.51 -10.03
C GLY A 14 24.20 39.70 -11.46
N GLY A 15 22.91 39.44 -11.68
CA GLY A 15 22.28 39.50 -13.01
C GLY A 15 22.44 38.24 -13.86
N GLN A 16 23.10 37.20 -13.34
CA GLN A 16 23.23 35.89 -13.98
C GLN A 16 22.41 34.82 -13.25
N ILE A 17 21.88 33.84 -13.98
CA ILE A 17 21.23 32.66 -13.39
C ILE A 17 22.26 31.54 -13.33
N LYS A 18 22.60 31.10 -12.12
CA LYS A 18 23.43 29.92 -11.88
C LYS A 18 22.53 28.72 -11.60
N ARG A 19 22.85 27.57 -12.20
CA ARG A 19 22.08 26.31 -12.07
C ARG A 19 22.92 25.28 -11.34
N VAL A 20 22.32 24.58 -10.39
CA VAL A 20 22.96 23.52 -9.59
C VAL A 20 22.07 22.28 -9.62
N PRO A 21 22.53 21.14 -10.17
CA PRO A 21 21.78 19.88 -10.11
C PRO A 21 21.51 19.47 -8.67
N LEU A 22 20.28 19.03 -8.40
CA LEU A 22 19.85 18.55 -7.09
C LEU A 22 19.75 17.02 -7.11
N PRO A 23 20.03 16.35 -5.98
CA PRO A 23 19.81 14.91 -5.87
C PRO A 23 18.33 14.57 -5.87
N GLU A 24 17.99 13.37 -6.35
CA GLU A 24 16.66 12.80 -6.11
C GLU A 24 16.55 12.43 -4.62
N ILE A 25 15.45 12.84 -3.98
CA ILE A 25 15.22 12.63 -2.54
C ILE A 25 14.01 11.73 -2.33
N ALA A 26 14.07 10.90 -1.28
CA ALA A 26 12.96 9.99 -0.94
C ALA A 26 11.84 10.68 -0.15
N VAL A 27 12.14 11.80 0.49
CA VAL A 27 11.23 12.57 1.34
C VAL A 27 11.47 14.05 1.11
N ASP A 28 10.47 14.87 1.37
CA ASP A 28 10.56 16.32 1.22
C ASP A 28 11.77 16.89 1.97
N ALA A 29 12.43 17.84 1.33
CA ALA A 29 13.60 18.53 1.86
C ALA A 29 13.48 20.04 1.67
N VAL A 30 14.39 20.74 2.34
CA VAL A 30 14.61 22.17 2.15
C VAL A 30 15.96 22.35 1.49
N VAL A 31 15.97 23.04 0.35
CA VAL A 31 17.18 23.44 -0.36
C VAL A 31 17.52 24.85 0.05
N ARG A 32 18.76 25.07 0.49
CA ARG A 32 19.28 26.37 0.93
C ARG A 32 20.48 26.75 0.10
N ALA A 33 20.59 28.03 -0.25
CA ALA A 33 21.71 28.53 -1.04
C ALA A 33 22.39 29.72 -0.40
N TRP A 34 23.72 29.75 -0.52
CA TRP A 34 24.57 30.87 -0.14
C TRP A 34 25.48 31.23 -1.30
N SER A 35 25.67 32.53 -1.52
CA SER A 35 26.80 33.01 -2.31
C SER A 35 28.04 32.95 -1.44
N VAL A 36 29.10 32.36 -1.99
CA VAL A 36 30.38 32.17 -1.32
C VAL A 36 31.52 32.63 -2.22
N PRO A 37 32.71 32.92 -1.68
CA PRO A 37 33.87 33.31 -2.47
C PRO A 37 34.25 32.27 -3.53
N GLU A 38 34.73 32.72 -4.70
CA GLU A 38 35.10 31.83 -5.81
C GLU A 38 36.34 30.99 -5.53
N ASP A 39 37.21 31.45 -4.62
CA ASP A 39 38.36 30.70 -4.11
C ASP A 39 37.93 29.57 -3.14
N TYR A 40 36.76 29.68 -2.52
CA TYR A 40 36.15 28.62 -1.72
C TYR A 40 35.38 27.60 -2.59
N ARG A 41 34.56 28.09 -3.53
CA ARG A 41 33.93 27.26 -4.56
C ARG A 41 33.93 28.00 -5.88
N ALA A 42 34.49 27.39 -6.93
CA ALA A 42 34.65 28.03 -8.25
C ALA A 42 33.34 28.55 -8.87
N ASN A 43 32.19 27.95 -8.54
CA ASN A 43 30.88 28.42 -8.99
C ASN A 43 30.28 29.53 -8.10
N GLY A 44 30.94 29.92 -7.02
CA GLY A 44 30.52 30.93 -6.05
C GLY A 44 29.23 30.57 -5.30
N LEU A 45 28.85 29.29 -5.27
CA LEU A 45 27.60 28.81 -4.68
C LEU A 45 27.82 27.63 -3.73
N PHE A 46 27.33 27.79 -2.51
CA PHE A 46 27.10 26.69 -1.60
C PHE A 46 25.61 26.37 -1.57
N VAL A 47 25.26 25.11 -1.86
CA VAL A 47 23.89 24.61 -1.81
C VAL A 47 23.86 23.46 -0.82
N SER A 48 22.93 23.49 0.13
CA SER A 48 22.63 22.35 0.99
C SER A 48 21.19 21.88 0.78
N VAL A 49 21.00 20.58 0.93
CA VAL A 49 19.71 19.91 0.84
C VAL A 49 19.54 19.14 2.15
N THR A 50 18.59 19.55 2.97
CA THR A 50 18.39 18.97 4.30
C THR A 50 16.93 18.56 4.48
N GLN A 51 16.71 17.35 4.99
CA GLN A 51 15.40 16.87 5.40
C GLN A 51 15.01 17.47 6.76
N ALA A 52 13.74 17.32 7.15
CA ALA A 52 13.18 17.95 8.36
C ALA A 52 13.97 17.66 9.65
N ASN A 53 14.65 16.51 9.73
CA ASN A 53 15.39 16.08 10.91
C ASN A 53 16.92 16.21 10.77
N ASP A 54 17.40 16.66 9.62
CA ASP A 54 18.83 16.81 9.40
C ASP A 54 19.37 18.04 10.12
N ALA A 55 20.60 17.93 10.62
CA ALA A 55 21.33 19.10 11.08
C ALA A 55 21.52 20.06 9.90
N GLN A 56 21.31 21.36 10.14
CA GLN A 56 21.46 22.36 9.09
C GLN A 56 22.93 22.43 8.66
N GLU A 57 23.16 22.19 7.36
CA GLU A 57 24.47 22.37 6.76
C GLU A 57 24.63 23.81 6.24
N VAL A 58 25.71 24.47 6.67
CA VAL A 58 26.08 25.85 6.31
C VAL A 58 27.49 25.91 5.71
N PRO A 59 27.83 26.93 4.91
CA PRO A 59 29.16 27.05 4.33
C PRO A 59 30.26 27.14 5.39
N ALA A 60 31.38 26.44 5.17
CA ALA A 60 32.53 26.45 6.09
C ALA A 60 33.51 27.62 5.86
N CYS A 61 33.24 28.50 4.89
CA CYS A 61 34.04 29.71 4.69
C CYS A 61 33.77 30.76 5.78
N ALA A 62 34.51 31.88 5.76
CA ALA A 62 34.32 32.95 6.72
C ALA A 62 32.85 33.45 6.71
N PRO A 63 32.15 33.53 7.87
CA PRO A 63 30.73 33.89 7.89
C PRO A 63 30.40 35.24 7.23
N ALA A 64 31.30 36.21 7.34
CA ALA A 64 31.14 37.52 6.71
C ALA A 64 31.24 37.47 5.16
N ALA A 65 31.78 36.39 4.61
CA ALA A 65 31.94 36.18 3.18
C ALA A 65 30.84 35.27 2.58
N ALA A 66 29.99 34.67 3.42
CA ALA A 66 28.86 33.86 3.00
C ALA A 66 27.56 34.66 3.07
N LEU A 67 26.94 34.93 1.93
CA LEU A 67 25.66 35.61 1.86
C LEU A 67 24.54 34.60 1.65
N TYR A 68 23.60 34.51 2.59
CA TYR A 68 22.42 33.67 2.43
C TYR A 68 21.50 34.22 1.33
N LEU A 69 21.18 33.38 0.35
CA LEU A 69 20.37 33.75 -0.81
C LEU A 69 18.90 33.36 -0.65
N GLY A 70 18.62 32.39 0.22
CA GLY A 70 17.27 31.93 0.54
C GLY A 70 17.16 30.41 0.62
N GLU A 71 15.92 29.98 0.78
CA GLU A 71 15.53 28.58 0.80
C GLU A 71 14.31 28.34 -0.10
N VAL A 72 14.20 27.11 -0.58
CA VAL A 72 13.06 26.63 -1.37
C VAL A 72 12.75 25.19 -0.93
N LYS A 73 11.46 24.86 -0.87
CA LYS A 73 11.02 23.49 -0.62
C LYS A 73 11.31 22.62 -1.84
N MET A 74 11.78 21.40 -1.61
CA MET A 74 11.95 20.37 -2.61
C MET A 74 11.10 19.18 -2.21
N GLU A 75 10.13 18.85 -3.05
CA GLU A 75 9.27 17.69 -2.86
C GLU A 75 10.06 16.40 -3.13
N ALA A 76 9.56 15.30 -2.58
CA ALA A 76 10.08 13.96 -2.87
C ALA A 76 10.16 13.67 -4.39
N GLY A 77 11.09 12.81 -4.78
CA GLY A 77 11.28 12.39 -6.16
C GLY A 77 10.11 11.55 -6.68
N TYR A 78 10.05 11.38 -8.01
CA TYR A 78 8.99 10.59 -8.64
C TYR A 78 8.96 9.14 -8.14
N ALA A 79 10.12 8.52 -7.91
CA ALA A 79 10.19 7.16 -7.40
C ALA A 79 9.56 7.01 -6.00
N ALA A 80 9.73 8.03 -5.14
CA ALA A 80 9.11 8.07 -3.82
C ALA A 80 7.59 8.24 -3.91
N HIS A 81 7.11 9.15 -4.78
CA HIS A 81 5.69 9.32 -5.04
C HIS A 81 5.05 8.05 -5.61
N LEU A 82 5.72 7.36 -6.55
CA LEU A 82 5.24 6.10 -7.11
C LEU A 82 5.14 5.02 -6.03
N THR A 83 6.14 4.90 -5.17
CA THR A 83 6.14 3.96 -4.04
C THR A 83 4.97 4.24 -3.09
N GLY A 84 4.74 5.52 -2.75
CA GLY A 84 3.60 5.93 -1.93
C GLY A 84 2.25 5.63 -2.60
N ALA A 85 2.13 5.89 -3.90
CA ALA A 85 0.92 5.59 -4.67
C ALA A 85 0.62 4.08 -4.68
N LYS A 86 1.64 3.23 -4.86
CA LYS A 86 1.47 1.77 -4.81
C LYS A 86 0.98 1.30 -3.45
N ALA A 87 1.58 1.80 -2.37
CA ALA A 87 1.18 1.44 -1.01
C ALA A 87 -0.26 1.87 -0.70
N ALA A 88 -0.64 3.09 -1.09
CA ALA A 88 -2.01 3.58 -0.91
C ALA A 88 -3.03 2.75 -1.70
N LYS A 89 -2.72 2.42 -2.96
CA LYS A 89 -3.59 1.59 -3.79
C LYS A 89 -3.73 0.16 -3.24
N LEU A 90 -2.64 -0.42 -2.73
CA LEU A 90 -2.69 -1.73 -2.08
C LEU A 90 -3.62 -1.71 -0.85
N ALA A 91 -3.54 -0.67 -0.02
CA ALA A 91 -4.42 -0.52 1.12
C ALA A 91 -5.90 -0.42 0.72
N GLU A 92 -6.21 0.31 -0.36
CA GLU A 92 -7.56 0.39 -0.95
C GLU A 92 -8.06 -1.00 -1.41
N ILE A 93 -7.25 -1.72 -2.20
CA ILE A 93 -7.60 -3.07 -2.69
C ILE A 93 -7.84 -4.04 -1.54
N ASN A 94 -7.01 -4.00 -0.50
CA ASN A 94 -7.19 -4.85 0.68
C ASN A 94 -8.49 -4.52 1.42
N ALA A 95 -8.80 -3.23 1.60
CA ALA A 95 -10.05 -2.82 2.24
C ALA A 95 -11.29 -3.27 1.45
N ASP A 96 -11.25 -3.17 0.12
CA ASP A 96 -12.33 -3.62 -0.75
C ASP A 96 -12.49 -5.16 -0.71
N CYS A 97 -11.37 -5.89 -0.73
CA CYS A 97 -11.37 -7.35 -0.61
C CYS A 97 -11.91 -7.81 0.76
N ASP A 98 -11.47 -7.19 1.85
CA ASP A 98 -11.93 -7.50 3.21
C ASP A 98 -13.43 -7.23 3.35
N ALA A 99 -13.91 -6.10 2.81
CA ALA A 99 -15.32 -5.78 2.79
C ALA A 99 -16.13 -6.83 2.00
N ALA A 100 -15.63 -7.25 0.84
CA ALA A 100 -16.28 -8.27 0.02
C ALA A 100 -16.35 -9.64 0.73
N VAL A 101 -15.23 -10.11 1.31
CA VAL A 101 -15.17 -11.37 2.05
C VAL A 101 -16.07 -11.34 3.29
N ALA A 102 -16.12 -10.22 4.01
CA ALA A 102 -16.97 -10.07 5.19
C ALA A 102 -18.46 -10.29 4.85
N THR A 103 -18.90 -9.91 3.64
CA THR A 103 -20.30 -10.16 3.23
C THR A 103 -20.68 -11.64 3.14
N LEU A 104 -19.72 -12.54 2.87
CA LEU A 104 -19.97 -13.97 2.73
C LEU A 104 -20.42 -14.63 4.04
N ALA A 105 -19.98 -14.07 5.18
CA ALA A 105 -20.26 -14.60 6.51
C ALA A 105 -21.07 -13.64 7.40
N ALA A 106 -21.45 -12.46 6.90
CA ALA A 106 -22.06 -11.38 7.69
C ALA A 106 -23.35 -11.77 8.46
N THR A 107 -24.04 -12.83 8.04
CA THR A 107 -25.26 -13.31 8.70
C THR A 107 -25.00 -14.30 9.83
N TYR A 108 -23.74 -14.70 10.04
CA TYR A 108 -23.32 -15.68 11.03
C TYR A 108 -22.54 -15.00 12.15
N PRO A 109 -22.82 -15.31 13.43
CA PRO A 109 -22.02 -14.81 14.54
C PRO A 109 -20.63 -15.47 14.56
N ASP A 110 -19.63 -14.75 15.08
CA ASP A 110 -18.22 -15.19 15.08
C ASP A 110 -18.01 -16.60 15.64
N TRP A 111 -18.67 -16.94 16.74
CA TRP A 111 -18.55 -18.26 17.37
C TRP A 111 -19.10 -19.39 16.47
N GLU A 112 -20.07 -19.11 15.59
CA GLU A 112 -20.58 -20.09 14.63
C GLU A 112 -19.57 -20.27 13.48
N ILE A 113 -18.99 -19.18 12.97
CA ILE A 113 -17.94 -19.22 11.94
C ILE A 113 -16.75 -20.04 12.42
N GLN A 114 -16.33 -19.86 13.67
CA GLN A 114 -15.25 -20.63 14.30
C GLN A 114 -15.56 -22.14 14.36
N SER A 115 -16.83 -22.54 14.31
CA SER A 115 -17.24 -23.95 14.29
C SER A 115 -17.25 -24.59 12.89
N TRP A 116 -17.23 -23.79 11.82
CA TRP A 116 -17.34 -24.29 10.45
C TRP A 116 -16.29 -25.35 10.10
N PRO A 117 -15.00 -25.24 10.47
CA PRO A 117 -14.02 -26.29 10.19
C PRO A 117 -14.41 -27.65 10.80
N GLN A 118 -15.00 -27.65 12.00
CA GLN A 118 -15.49 -28.88 12.62
C GLN A 118 -16.74 -29.41 11.91
N GLN A 119 -17.67 -28.53 11.51
CA GLN A 119 -18.85 -28.93 10.72
C GLN A 119 -18.44 -29.57 9.38
N VAL A 120 -17.48 -28.99 8.66
CA VAL A 120 -16.94 -29.53 7.39
C VAL A 120 -16.35 -30.91 7.63
N LYS A 121 -15.44 -31.03 8.61
CA LYS A 121 -14.78 -32.28 8.95
C LYS A 121 -15.76 -33.41 9.27
N GLU A 122 -16.78 -33.11 10.06
CA GLU A 122 -17.83 -34.09 10.39
C GLU A 122 -18.69 -34.44 9.17
N ALA A 123 -19.02 -33.47 8.32
CA ALA A 123 -19.80 -33.71 7.11
C ALA A 123 -19.03 -34.56 6.09
N GLU A 124 -17.75 -34.28 5.85
CA GLU A 124 -16.87 -35.09 4.99
C GLU A 124 -16.75 -36.53 5.49
N ALA A 125 -16.62 -36.70 6.81
CA ALA A 125 -16.53 -38.04 7.40
C ALA A 125 -17.83 -38.83 7.24
N LEU A 126 -18.99 -38.18 7.40
CA LEU A 126 -20.30 -38.79 7.18
C LEU A 126 -20.55 -39.18 5.71
N VAL A 127 -19.94 -38.48 4.74
CA VAL A 127 -20.01 -38.87 3.32
C VAL A 127 -19.28 -40.20 3.07
N VAL A 128 -18.19 -40.45 3.79
CA VAL A 128 -17.40 -41.68 3.67
C VAL A 128 -18.05 -42.83 4.45
N ASP A 129 -18.46 -42.57 5.70
CA ASP A 129 -19.09 -43.55 6.58
C ASP A 129 -20.13 -42.87 7.48
N LEU A 130 -21.40 -43.19 7.23
CA LEU A 130 -22.56 -42.70 8.00
C LEU A 130 -22.53 -43.13 9.48
N GLY A 131 -21.73 -44.13 9.84
CA GLY A 131 -21.50 -44.55 11.23
C GLY A 131 -20.51 -43.67 11.99
N THR A 132 -19.85 -42.72 11.32
CA THR A 132 -18.83 -41.87 11.95
C THR A 132 -19.45 -40.93 12.99
N ALA A 133 -18.77 -40.77 14.12
CA ALA A 133 -19.19 -39.84 15.16
C ALA A 133 -19.09 -38.39 14.66
N ALA A 134 -20.24 -37.72 14.60
CA ALA A 134 -20.38 -36.31 14.23
C ALA A 134 -21.14 -35.55 15.33
N PRO A 135 -20.55 -35.37 16.53
CA PRO A 135 -21.25 -34.85 17.70
C PRO A 135 -21.84 -33.45 17.48
N LEU A 136 -21.14 -32.56 16.77
CA LEU A 136 -21.64 -31.21 16.51
C LEU A 136 -22.82 -31.23 15.54
N LEU A 137 -22.69 -31.89 14.39
CA LEU A 137 -23.77 -32.00 13.41
C LEU A 137 -24.95 -32.78 13.96
N THR A 138 -24.72 -33.82 14.78
CA THR A 138 -25.79 -34.58 15.43
C THR A 138 -26.61 -33.69 16.36
N ALA A 139 -25.96 -32.86 17.19
CA ALA A 139 -26.65 -31.93 18.08
C ALA A 139 -27.45 -30.86 17.30
N ILE A 140 -26.86 -30.29 16.24
CA ILE A 140 -27.53 -29.31 15.37
C ILE A 140 -28.74 -29.95 14.66
N ALA A 141 -28.56 -31.12 14.06
CA ALA A 141 -29.59 -31.85 13.33
C ALA A 141 -30.79 -32.21 14.24
N ALA A 142 -30.51 -32.75 15.43
CA ALA A 142 -31.52 -33.08 16.42
C ALA A 142 -32.31 -31.84 16.88
N THR A 143 -31.62 -30.74 17.20
CA THR A 143 -32.27 -29.49 17.63
C THR A 143 -33.15 -28.89 16.53
N ARG A 144 -32.75 -29.04 15.27
CA ARG A 144 -33.47 -28.53 14.09
C ARG A 144 -34.50 -29.50 13.52
N SER A 145 -34.65 -30.70 14.08
CA SER A 145 -35.48 -31.78 13.53
C SER A 145 -35.18 -32.08 12.05
N LEU A 146 -33.89 -32.12 11.70
CA LEU A 146 -33.37 -32.34 10.35
C LEU A 146 -32.64 -33.69 10.27
N PRO A 147 -32.70 -34.45 9.16
CA PRO A 147 -31.84 -35.60 8.95
C PRO A 147 -30.36 -35.22 8.99
N LEU A 148 -29.52 -36.02 9.67
CA LEU A 148 -28.08 -35.76 9.79
C LEU A 148 -27.39 -35.71 8.41
N THR A 149 -27.79 -36.59 7.49
CA THR A 149 -27.26 -36.63 6.11
C THR A 149 -27.64 -35.39 5.31
N GLU A 150 -28.86 -34.89 5.50
CA GLU A 150 -29.31 -33.65 4.87
C GLU A 150 -28.53 -32.45 5.42
N LEU A 151 -28.27 -32.40 6.73
CA LEU A 151 -27.42 -31.36 7.32
C LEU A 151 -26.00 -31.41 6.76
N ALA A 152 -25.39 -32.60 6.70
CA ALA A 152 -24.04 -32.79 6.18
C ALA A 152 -23.93 -32.29 4.72
N SER A 153 -24.88 -32.65 3.86
CA SER A 153 -24.93 -32.14 2.48
C SER A 153 -24.99 -30.61 2.45
N ARG A 154 -25.89 -30.00 3.22
CA ARG A 154 -26.04 -28.54 3.27
C ARG A 154 -24.78 -27.83 3.75
N VAL A 155 -24.04 -28.41 4.69
CA VAL A 155 -22.77 -27.89 5.17
C VAL A 155 -21.75 -27.89 4.03
N LEU A 156 -21.58 -29.01 3.34
CA LEU A 156 -20.65 -29.11 2.21
C LEU A 156 -21.02 -28.18 1.06
N ASP A 157 -22.31 -28.09 0.71
CA ASP A 157 -22.79 -27.18 -0.35
C ASP A 157 -22.46 -25.71 -0.02
N LYS A 158 -22.71 -25.30 1.23
CA LYS A 158 -22.39 -23.94 1.70
C LYS A 158 -20.90 -23.68 1.71
N MET A 159 -20.10 -24.64 2.14
CA MET A 159 -18.65 -24.50 2.22
C MET A 159 -18.00 -24.49 0.85
N ASN A 160 -18.53 -25.25 -0.11
CA ASN A 160 -18.10 -25.17 -1.51
C ASN A 160 -18.44 -23.80 -2.11
N ALA A 161 -19.66 -23.29 -1.89
CA ALA A 161 -20.05 -21.95 -2.35
C ALA A 161 -19.17 -20.85 -1.73
N TYR A 162 -18.89 -20.95 -0.43
CA TYR A 162 -17.96 -20.05 0.26
C TYR A 162 -16.55 -20.12 -0.35
N ALA A 163 -16.00 -21.33 -0.52
CA ALA A 163 -14.66 -21.53 -1.05
C ALA A 163 -14.49 -20.95 -2.46
N VAL A 164 -15.48 -21.12 -3.33
CA VAL A 164 -15.48 -20.51 -4.67
C VAL A 164 -15.48 -18.99 -4.56
N ALA A 165 -16.40 -18.40 -3.79
CA ALA A 165 -16.51 -16.95 -3.67
C ALA A 165 -15.26 -16.32 -3.03
N SER A 166 -14.78 -16.88 -1.92
CA SER A 166 -13.55 -16.40 -1.27
C SER A 166 -12.33 -16.61 -2.16
N GLY A 167 -12.25 -17.73 -2.89
CA GLY A 167 -11.17 -18.00 -3.83
C GLY A 167 -11.10 -16.99 -4.97
N THR A 168 -12.25 -16.61 -5.52
CA THR A 168 -12.34 -15.54 -6.53
C THR A 168 -11.83 -14.20 -5.98
N MET A 169 -12.27 -13.80 -4.79
CA MET A 169 -11.85 -12.53 -4.16
C MET A 169 -10.34 -12.50 -3.88
N ILE A 170 -9.79 -13.61 -3.34
CA ILE A 170 -8.35 -13.78 -3.11
C ILE A 170 -7.59 -13.68 -4.43
N GLY A 171 -8.07 -14.32 -5.49
CA GLY A 171 -7.46 -14.27 -6.82
C GLY A 171 -7.45 -12.87 -7.42
N ILE A 172 -8.53 -12.11 -7.29
CA ILE A 172 -8.61 -10.71 -7.76
C ILE A 172 -7.59 -9.85 -7.01
N ARG A 173 -7.49 -9.97 -5.68
CA ARG A 173 -6.50 -9.24 -4.88
C ARG A 173 -5.07 -9.58 -5.33
N GLN A 174 -4.74 -10.86 -5.48
CA GLN A 174 -3.42 -11.30 -5.93
C GLN A 174 -3.08 -10.77 -7.32
N ALA A 175 -4.02 -10.82 -8.27
CA ALA A 175 -3.81 -10.26 -9.59
C ALA A 175 -3.57 -8.74 -9.56
N ALA A 176 -4.25 -8.02 -8.66
CA ALA A 176 -4.04 -6.59 -8.47
C ALA A 176 -2.67 -6.27 -7.82
N GLU A 177 -2.18 -7.14 -6.93
CA GLU A 177 -0.81 -7.07 -6.39
C GLU A 177 0.25 -7.26 -7.49
N ASP A 178 0.08 -8.26 -8.35
CA ASP A 178 0.97 -8.47 -9.50
C ASP A 178 0.99 -7.24 -10.44
N GLN A 179 -0.17 -6.63 -10.68
CA GLN A 179 -0.27 -5.40 -11.47
C GLN A 179 0.44 -4.22 -10.79
N LEU A 180 0.31 -4.09 -9.47
CA LEU A 180 0.98 -3.04 -8.69
C LEU A 180 2.50 -3.18 -8.76
N ASP A 181 3.02 -4.40 -8.66
CA ASP A 181 4.46 -4.66 -8.75
C ASP A 181 5.01 -4.25 -10.13
N LEU A 182 4.28 -4.56 -11.20
CA LEU A 182 4.67 -4.22 -12.57
C LEU A 182 4.46 -2.73 -12.93
N ALA A 183 3.64 -1.99 -12.20
CA ALA A 183 3.33 -0.60 -12.52
C ALA A 183 4.57 0.30 -12.35
N THR A 184 4.91 1.06 -13.41
CA THR A 184 6.04 2.01 -13.40
C THR A 184 5.58 3.47 -13.37
N THR A 185 4.26 3.72 -13.43
CA THR A 185 3.70 5.06 -13.40
C THR A 185 2.55 5.21 -12.42
N ILE A 186 2.35 6.44 -11.92
CA ILE A 186 1.25 6.78 -11.01
C ILE A 186 -0.09 6.55 -11.69
N GLU A 187 -0.20 6.83 -12.98
CA GLU A 187 -1.41 6.62 -13.78
C GLU A 187 -1.75 5.12 -13.89
N ALA A 188 -0.74 4.27 -14.10
CA ALA A 188 -0.93 2.82 -14.14
C ALA A 188 -1.40 2.30 -12.77
N VAL A 189 -0.79 2.75 -11.68
CA VAL A 189 -1.24 2.43 -10.31
C VAL A 189 -2.68 2.90 -10.08
N ALA A 190 -3.01 4.11 -10.51
CA ALA A 190 -4.34 4.70 -10.37
C ALA A 190 -5.38 4.03 -11.28
N ALA A 191 -5.01 3.18 -12.23
CA ALA A 191 -5.94 2.42 -13.08
C ALA A 191 -6.29 1.03 -12.50
N ILE A 192 -5.50 0.53 -11.55
CA ILE A 192 -5.75 -0.78 -10.91
C ILE A 192 -6.99 -0.70 -10.03
N ARG A 193 -7.88 -1.68 -10.16
CA ARG A 193 -9.15 -1.76 -9.42
C ARG A 193 -9.34 -3.15 -8.85
N PHE A 194 -9.97 -3.22 -7.68
CA PHE A 194 -10.61 -4.43 -7.21
C PHE A 194 -11.97 -4.53 -7.90
N GLU A 195 -12.07 -5.36 -8.94
CA GLU A 195 -13.33 -5.58 -9.66
C GLU A 195 -13.78 -7.03 -9.49
N MET A 196 -14.91 -7.20 -8.82
CA MET A 196 -15.67 -8.44 -8.87
C MET A 196 -16.23 -8.56 -10.29
N GLY A 197 -15.62 -9.42 -11.11
CA GLY A 197 -16.15 -9.71 -12.44
C GLY A 197 -17.63 -10.07 -12.35
N ALA A 198 -18.45 -9.53 -13.26
CA ALA A 198 -19.86 -9.90 -13.34
C ALA A 198 -19.95 -11.41 -13.57
N ALA A 199 -20.46 -12.13 -12.56
CA ALA A 199 -20.76 -13.56 -12.66
C ALA A 199 -21.93 -13.82 -13.62
#